data_AF-A0AAV0VEB6-F1
#
_entry.id   AF-A0AAV0VEB6-F1
#
_cell.length_a   1.000
_cell.length_b   1.000
_cell.length_c   1.000
_cell.angle_alpha   90.00
_cell.angle_beta   90.00
_cell.angle_gamma   90.00
#
_symmetry.space_group_name_H-M   'P 1'
#
loop_
_entity.id
_entity.type
_entity.pdbx_description
1 polymer ?
#
loop_
_entity_poly.entity_id
_entity_poly.type
_entity_poly.pdbx_seq_one_letter_code
_entity_poly.pdbx_strand_id
1 'polypeptide(L)'
;MTSLLLRSWSSSRADVKCRLLSVLSGISEDLLVSTSIGYQIGGDSHSALMDSLVRTNVVAAGSRLETALRHVDRGDFVMPAFRDSSNRYANRPLKIGTVATISTPQLHAQVLGLLEPHLQPGMTAVDVGSGSGILVAAMVHLVGPLGQITGVDIVPELVAFSEENLQRSLGKEVADKQTKILLSTGKNDLDLPSDHQYNCVHVGVAVETKAEAERFLEYLKPGGVLLIPLGGAGTEQKLVKMTKLADGTVDKQDIMSVLCQPILDSVPVETVYETRAKKMERVEQALAQWRNGFEAKYERKPTRYDLMGNADAKKMFQEFAALRK
;
A
#
# COMPACT_ATOMS: atom_id res chain seq x y z
N MET A 1 56.84 31.39 31.18
CA MET A 1 57.46 30.14 30.70
C MET A 1 56.97 29.01 31.59
N THR A 2 56.51 27.90 30.99
CA THR A 2 56.35 26.53 31.58
C THR A 2 55.42 26.39 32.80
N SER A 3 54.68 25.31 33.07
CA SER A 3 54.30 24.02 32.45
C SER A 3 53.61 23.22 33.58
N LEU A 4 52.93 22.11 33.23
CA LEU A 4 52.49 20.97 34.04
C LEU A 4 51.07 21.03 34.65
N LEU A 5 50.10 20.28 34.10
CA LEU A 5 49.91 18.80 34.10
C LEU A 5 49.39 18.27 35.45
N LEU A 6 48.11 17.90 35.46
CA LEU A 6 47.54 16.97 36.43
C LEU A 6 47.09 15.71 35.70
N ARG A 7 47.81 14.61 35.98
CA ARG A 7 47.51 13.25 35.54
C ARG A 7 46.53 12.59 36.53
N SER A 8 45.48 12.03 35.94
CA SER A 8 44.78 10.76 36.22
C SER A 8 44.94 10.10 37.59
N TRP A 9 43.80 9.70 38.17
CA TRP A 9 43.68 8.46 38.95
C TRP A 9 42.48 7.63 38.44
N SER A 10 42.74 6.35 38.25
CA SER A 10 41.87 5.31 37.69
C SER A 10 41.03 4.61 38.76
N SER A 11 39.78 4.30 38.45
CA SER A 11 38.98 3.30 39.18
C SER A 11 38.28 2.41 38.16
N SER A 12 38.78 1.17 38.04
CA SER A 12 38.15 0.09 37.28
C SER A 12 36.88 -0.40 37.98
N ARG A 13 35.74 -0.37 37.28
CA ARG A 13 34.63 -1.29 37.54
C ARG A 13 34.33 -2.05 36.26
N ALA A 14 34.42 -3.36 36.35
CA ALA A 14 34.09 -4.28 35.29
C ALA A 14 32.58 -4.18 34.98
N ASP A 15 32.28 -3.84 33.74
CA ASP A 15 30.92 -3.71 33.22
C ASP A 15 30.37 -5.12 32.95
N VAL A 16 29.47 -5.59 33.81
CA VAL A 16 28.70 -6.81 33.55
C VAL A 16 27.65 -6.45 32.50
N LYS A 17 27.97 -6.74 31.23
CA LYS A 17 27.01 -6.67 30.12
C LYS A 17 25.90 -7.71 30.32
N CYS A 18 24.86 -7.31 31.05
CA CYS A 18 23.59 -8.03 31.04
C CYS A 18 22.92 -7.75 29.69
N ARG A 19 23.20 -8.59 28.69
CA ARG A 19 22.46 -8.59 27.42
C ARG A 19 21.05 -9.11 27.68
N LEU A 20 20.15 -8.20 28.04
CA LEU A 20 18.72 -8.42 27.87
C LEU A 20 18.47 -8.52 26.36
N LEU A 21 18.30 -9.76 25.89
CA LEU A 21 17.71 -10.06 24.58
C LEU A 21 16.24 -9.58 24.62
N SER A 22 16.01 -8.30 24.33
CA SER A 22 14.67 -7.85 23.97
C SER A 22 14.38 -8.32 22.55
N VAL A 23 13.23 -8.94 22.36
CA VAL A 23 12.72 -9.50 21.08
C VAL A 23 12.31 -8.38 20.10
N LEU A 24 12.73 -7.13 20.36
CA LEU A 24 12.37 -5.93 19.59
C LEU A 24 13.45 -5.48 18.61
N SER A 25 14.51 -6.27 18.38
CA SER A 25 15.71 -5.86 17.64
C SER A 25 15.53 -5.64 16.12
N GLY A 26 14.30 -5.42 15.63
CA GLY A 26 14.02 -5.23 14.21
C GLY A 26 12.84 -4.32 13.88
N ILE A 27 12.24 -3.64 14.87
CA ILE A 27 11.15 -2.68 14.66
C ILE A 27 11.53 -1.37 15.35
N SER A 28 11.40 -0.23 14.68
CA SER A 28 11.67 1.08 15.29
C SER A 28 10.73 1.40 16.46
N GLU A 29 11.19 2.27 17.36
CA GLU A 29 10.36 2.81 18.44
C GLU A 29 9.09 3.49 17.90
N ASP A 30 9.19 4.22 16.78
CA ASP A 30 8.06 4.84 16.09
C ASP A 30 6.96 3.80 15.76
N LEU A 31 7.35 2.66 15.18
CA LEU A 31 6.40 1.62 14.79
C LEU A 31 5.85 0.85 16.01
N LEU A 32 6.64 0.70 17.08
CA LEU A 32 6.19 0.11 18.35
C LEU A 32 5.17 1.00 19.06
N VAL A 33 5.42 2.31 19.14
CA VAL A 33 4.49 3.29 19.70
C VAL A 33 3.20 3.31 18.88
N SER A 34 3.33 3.37 17.55
CA SER A 34 2.20 3.33 16.62
C SER A 34 1.33 2.08 16.82
N THR A 35 1.96 0.91 16.93
CA THR A 35 1.27 -0.37 17.19
C THR A 35 0.58 -0.39 18.55
N SER A 36 1.23 0.17 19.58
CA SER A 36 0.69 0.22 20.94
C SER A 36 -0.57 1.08 21.04
N ILE A 37 -0.57 2.25 20.40
CA ILE A 37 -1.76 3.10 20.28
C ILE A 37 -2.83 2.38 19.45
N GLY A 38 -2.40 1.67 18.40
CA GLY A 38 -3.28 1.01 17.46
C GLY A 38 -4.22 -0.04 18.07
N TYR A 39 -3.85 -0.68 19.18
CA TYR A 39 -4.73 -1.62 19.90
C TYR A 39 -5.97 -0.96 20.50
N GLN A 40 -5.95 0.36 20.72
CA GLN A 40 -7.07 1.11 21.31
C GLN A 40 -7.99 1.73 20.25
N ILE A 41 -7.64 1.57 18.96
CA ILE A 41 -8.36 2.14 17.82
C ILE A 41 -9.24 1.06 17.19
N GLY A 42 -10.50 1.40 16.96
CA GLY A 42 -11.49 0.52 16.35
C GLY A 42 -12.87 0.71 16.95
N GLY A 43 -13.83 -0.07 16.45
CA GLY A 43 -15.21 -0.06 16.93
C GLY A 43 -16.08 -1.08 16.20
N ASP A 44 -17.36 -1.12 16.54
CA ASP A 44 -18.41 -1.89 15.86
C ASP A 44 -19.14 -1.08 14.78
N SER A 45 -18.90 0.23 14.74
CA SER A 45 -19.46 1.20 13.81
C SER A 45 -18.40 2.19 13.36
N HIS A 46 -18.64 2.90 12.25
CA HIS A 46 -17.74 3.96 11.78
C HIS A 46 -17.64 5.08 12.81
N SER A 47 -18.75 5.44 13.46
CA SER A 47 -18.73 6.44 14.54
C SER A 47 -17.83 6.01 15.69
N ALA A 48 -17.96 4.78 16.19
CA ALA A 48 -17.11 4.27 17.26
C ALA A 48 -15.61 4.24 16.87
N LEU A 49 -15.32 3.90 15.61
CA LEU A 49 -13.96 4.00 15.06
C LEU A 49 -13.45 5.45 15.08
N MET A 50 -14.23 6.42 14.60
CA MET A 50 -13.84 7.84 14.63
C MET A 50 -13.64 8.34 16.06
N ASP A 51 -14.54 7.98 16.98
CA ASP A 51 -14.44 8.35 18.39
C ASP A 51 -13.17 7.77 19.03
N SER A 52 -12.74 6.57 18.61
CA SER A 52 -11.49 5.97 19.05
C SER A 52 -10.25 6.73 18.55
N LEU A 53 -10.27 7.22 17.30
CA LEU A 53 -9.18 8.04 16.74
C LEU A 53 -9.04 9.37 17.47
N VAL A 54 -10.17 9.99 17.84
CA VAL A 54 -10.19 11.23 18.62
C VAL A 54 -9.70 10.99 20.05
N ARG A 55 -10.24 9.96 20.72
CA ARG A 55 -9.86 9.59 22.10
C ARG A 55 -8.37 9.27 22.24
N THR A 56 -7.77 8.68 21.20
CA THR A 56 -6.34 8.34 21.17
C THR A 56 -5.45 9.48 20.67
N ASN A 57 -6.00 10.67 20.41
CA ASN A 57 -5.32 11.86 19.89
C ASN A 57 -4.65 11.67 18.52
N VAL A 58 -5.07 10.67 17.74
CA VAL A 58 -4.65 10.54 16.34
C VAL A 58 -5.32 11.61 15.47
N VAL A 59 -6.56 11.97 15.81
CA VAL A 59 -7.32 13.06 15.19
C VAL A 59 -7.68 14.07 16.29
N ALA A 60 -7.45 15.35 16.04
CA ALA A 60 -7.81 16.39 17.00
C ALA A 60 -9.35 16.55 17.06
N ALA A 61 -9.91 16.61 18.28
CA ALA A 61 -11.34 16.79 18.49
C ALA A 61 -11.82 18.15 17.93
N GLY A 62 -12.94 18.14 17.20
CA GLY A 62 -13.53 19.31 16.54
C GLY A 62 -12.75 19.79 15.32
N SER A 63 -11.74 19.05 14.85
CA SER A 63 -10.95 19.44 13.68
C SER A 63 -11.73 19.29 12.37
N ARG A 64 -11.28 20.01 11.35
CA ARG A 64 -11.79 19.84 9.99
C ARG A 64 -11.51 18.43 9.46
N LEU A 65 -10.35 17.84 9.80
CA LEU A 65 -10.05 16.43 9.52
C LEU A 65 -11.08 15.48 10.15
N GLU A 66 -11.43 15.65 11.43
CA GLU A 66 -12.46 14.82 12.08
C GLU A 66 -13.78 14.88 11.30
N THR A 67 -14.20 16.10 10.94
CA THR A 67 -15.44 16.30 10.17
C THR A 67 -15.37 15.59 8.83
N ALA A 68 -14.27 15.70 8.08
CA ALA A 68 -14.10 15.00 6.80
C ALA A 68 -14.16 13.47 6.97
N LEU A 69 -13.42 12.92 7.93
CA LEU A 69 -13.36 11.47 8.19
C LEU A 69 -14.70 10.89 8.62
N ARG A 70 -15.53 11.64 9.36
CA ARG A 70 -16.87 11.21 9.75
C ARG A 70 -17.84 11.07 8.58
N HIS A 71 -17.61 11.75 7.44
CA HIS A 71 -18.43 11.61 6.24
C HIS A 71 -18.03 10.43 5.34
N VAL A 72 -16.85 9.84 5.57
CA VAL A 72 -16.32 8.76 4.74
C VAL A 72 -16.34 7.45 5.52
N ASP A 73 -17.47 6.74 5.47
CA ASP A 73 -17.63 5.46 6.18
C ASP A 73 -16.66 4.42 5.61
N ARG A 74 -15.72 3.94 6.43
CA ARG A 74 -14.73 2.92 6.01
C ARG A 74 -15.39 1.66 5.45
N GLY A 75 -16.58 1.31 5.93
CA GLY A 75 -17.36 0.16 5.48
C GLY A 75 -17.74 0.23 4.01
N ASP A 76 -17.80 1.42 3.41
CA ASP A 76 -18.05 1.59 1.98
C ASP A 76 -16.83 1.26 1.12
N PHE A 77 -15.64 1.16 1.71
CA PHE A 77 -14.38 0.99 0.99
C PHE A 77 -13.73 -0.38 1.21
N VAL A 78 -14.42 -1.31 1.88
CA VAL A 78 -13.94 -2.68 2.08
C VAL A 78 -14.57 -3.65 1.09
N MET A 79 -13.83 -4.72 0.75
CA MET A 79 -14.36 -5.79 -0.09
C MET A 79 -15.62 -6.42 0.53
N PRO A 80 -16.57 -6.95 -0.28
CA PRO A 80 -17.81 -7.56 0.21
C PRO A 80 -17.60 -8.57 1.35
N ALA A 81 -16.54 -9.37 1.29
CA ALA A 81 -16.18 -10.34 2.33
C ALA A 81 -15.93 -9.74 3.73
N PHE A 82 -15.69 -8.44 3.82
CA PHE A 82 -15.48 -7.73 5.09
C PHE A 82 -16.68 -6.87 5.52
N ARG A 83 -17.68 -6.63 4.67
CA ARG A 83 -18.78 -5.68 4.97
C ARG A 83 -19.61 -6.07 6.19
N ASP A 84 -19.85 -7.36 6.38
CA ASP A 84 -20.57 -7.91 7.54
C ASP A 84 -19.62 -8.44 8.63
N SER A 85 -18.33 -8.18 8.49
CA SER A 85 -17.32 -8.62 9.45
C SER A 85 -17.19 -7.60 10.58
N SER A 86 -17.04 -8.10 11.82
CA SER A 86 -16.59 -7.30 12.97
C SER A 86 -15.25 -6.59 12.74
N ASN A 87 -14.52 -6.99 11.69
CA ASN A 87 -13.22 -6.45 11.35
C ASN A 87 -13.23 -5.18 10.49
N ARG A 88 -14.37 -4.79 9.88
CA ARG A 88 -14.39 -3.66 8.92
C ARG A 88 -13.91 -2.34 9.53
N TYR A 89 -14.15 -2.17 10.82
CA TYR A 89 -13.74 -1.01 11.61
C TYR A 89 -12.60 -1.29 12.57
N ALA A 90 -11.98 -2.47 12.52
CA ALA A 90 -10.79 -2.76 13.31
C ALA A 90 -9.60 -1.95 12.76
N ASN A 91 -8.69 -1.53 13.65
CA ASN A 91 -7.47 -0.82 13.24
C ASN A 91 -6.41 -1.76 12.64
N ARG A 92 -6.73 -2.36 11.49
CA ARG A 92 -5.86 -3.28 10.77
C ARG A 92 -6.02 -3.15 9.27
N PRO A 93 -4.99 -3.50 8.47
CA PRO A 93 -5.15 -3.58 7.04
C PRO A 93 -6.15 -4.69 6.67
N LEU A 94 -6.97 -4.45 5.65
CA LEU A 94 -7.88 -5.45 5.08
C LEU A 94 -7.52 -5.67 3.62
N LYS A 95 -7.56 -6.92 3.15
CA LYS A 95 -7.22 -7.22 1.76
C LYS A 95 -8.23 -6.58 0.80
N ILE A 96 -7.72 -5.98 -0.27
CA ILE A 96 -8.48 -5.51 -1.42
C ILE A 96 -7.88 -6.15 -2.66
N GLY A 97 -8.66 -7.00 -3.34
CA GLY A 97 -8.18 -7.79 -4.45
C GLY A 97 -7.09 -8.79 -4.03
N THR A 98 -6.20 -9.10 -4.96
CA THR A 98 -5.17 -10.15 -4.81
C THR A 98 -3.86 -9.63 -4.25
N VAL A 99 -3.53 -8.37 -4.55
CA VAL A 99 -2.20 -7.80 -4.33
C VAL A 99 -2.18 -6.59 -3.41
N ALA A 100 -3.33 -6.12 -2.91
CA ALA A 100 -3.40 -4.87 -2.17
C ALA A 100 -4.16 -4.99 -0.84
N THR A 101 -3.98 -3.97 0.01
CA THR A 101 -4.73 -3.79 1.25
C THR A 101 -5.25 -2.36 1.36
N ILE A 102 -6.44 -2.19 1.91
CA ILE A 102 -6.84 -0.90 2.48
C ILE A 102 -6.08 -0.73 3.79
N SER A 103 -5.32 0.35 3.93
CA SER A 103 -4.46 0.62 5.10
C SER A 103 -5.28 0.77 6.38
N THR A 104 -4.58 0.81 7.53
CA THR A 104 -5.24 1.00 8.82
C THR A 104 -5.96 2.36 8.87
N PRO A 105 -7.12 2.46 9.57
CA PRO A 105 -7.75 3.73 9.87
C PRO A 105 -6.79 4.76 10.47
N GLN A 106 -5.92 4.34 11.38
CA GLN A 106 -4.90 5.18 11.99
C GLN A 106 -3.96 5.77 10.94
N LEU A 107 -3.43 4.96 10.02
CA LEU A 107 -2.51 5.44 8.98
C LEU A 107 -3.20 6.45 8.06
N HIS A 108 -4.44 6.19 7.64
CA HIS A 108 -5.20 7.16 6.84
C HIS A 108 -5.38 8.49 7.56
N ALA A 109 -5.74 8.46 8.85
CA ALA A 109 -5.91 9.67 9.64
C ALA A 109 -4.59 10.45 9.80
N GLN A 110 -3.47 9.76 10.05
CA GLN A 110 -2.15 10.38 10.14
C GLN A 110 -1.71 11.01 8.81
N VAL A 111 -1.86 10.28 7.70
CA VAL A 111 -1.58 10.78 6.34
C VAL A 111 -2.43 12.01 6.03
N LEU A 112 -3.74 11.93 6.24
CA LEU A 112 -4.65 13.06 5.96
C LEU A 112 -4.36 14.26 6.87
N GLY A 113 -3.97 14.06 8.13
CA GLY A 113 -3.58 15.16 9.01
C GLY A 113 -2.31 15.89 8.54
N LEU A 114 -1.36 15.17 7.94
CA LEU A 114 -0.15 15.76 7.35
C LEU A 114 -0.47 16.54 6.07
N LEU A 115 -1.47 16.09 5.31
CA LEU A 115 -1.87 16.68 4.03
C LEU A 115 -2.91 17.78 4.19
N GLU A 116 -3.69 17.78 5.28
CA GLU A 116 -4.80 18.70 5.53
C GLU A 116 -4.42 20.17 5.29
N PRO A 117 -3.27 20.70 5.75
CA PRO A 117 -2.88 22.08 5.48
C PRO A 117 -2.78 22.41 3.99
N HIS A 118 -2.52 21.42 3.13
CA HIS A 118 -2.37 21.54 1.68
C HIS A 118 -3.61 21.07 0.89
N LEU A 119 -4.70 20.73 1.58
CA LEU A 119 -6.00 20.35 1.02
C LEU A 119 -7.03 21.42 1.39
N GLN A 120 -6.90 22.60 0.79
CA GLN A 120 -7.81 23.74 1.02
C GLN A 120 -8.94 23.78 -0.03
N PRO A 121 -10.04 24.51 0.23
CA PRO A 121 -11.12 24.67 -0.73
C PRO A 121 -10.65 25.06 -2.14
N GLY A 122 -11.06 24.29 -3.16
CA GLY A 122 -10.69 24.55 -4.56
C GLY A 122 -9.33 23.98 -5.01
N MET A 123 -8.58 23.35 -4.10
CA MET A 123 -7.28 22.77 -4.45
C MET A 123 -7.42 21.43 -5.19
N THR A 124 -6.34 21.05 -5.88
CA THR A 124 -6.24 19.77 -6.57
C THR A 124 -5.25 18.85 -5.87
N ALA A 125 -5.57 17.56 -5.79
CA ALA A 125 -4.65 16.56 -5.25
C ALA A 125 -4.67 15.27 -6.07
N VAL A 126 -3.61 14.48 -5.94
CA VAL A 126 -3.52 13.14 -6.50
C VAL A 126 -3.12 12.12 -5.44
N ASP A 127 -3.74 10.95 -5.48
CA ASP A 127 -3.47 9.78 -4.64
C ASP A 127 -2.99 8.62 -5.53
N VAL A 128 -1.70 8.30 -5.47
CA VAL A 128 -1.06 7.24 -6.28
C VAL A 128 -1.00 5.94 -5.48
N GLY A 129 -1.53 4.86 -6.06
CA GLY A 129 -1.88 3.64 -5.31
C GLY A 129 -3.19 3.83 -4.55
N SER A 130 -4.20 4.41 -5.19
CA SER A 130 -5.45 4.82 -4.54
C SER A 130 -6.27 3.64 -3.99
N GLY A 131 -6.05 2.42 -4.49
CA GLY A 131 -6.59 1.19 -3.95
C GLY A 131 -8.12 1.21 -3.86
N SER A 132 -8.65 1.31 -2.64
CA SER A 132 -10.10 1.33 -2.43
C SER A 132 -10.76 2.68 -2.77
N GLY A 133 -9.98 3.76 -2.88
CA GLY A 133 -10.48 5.14 -3.08
C GLY A 133 -10.82 5.91 -1.81
N ILE A 134 -10.54 5.36 -0.62
CA ILE A 134 -10.95 6.00 0.65
C ILE A 134 -10.23 7.32 0.95
N LEU A 135 -8.93 7.42 0.62
CA LEU A 135 -8.18 8.66 0.75
C LEU A 135 -8.69 9.70 -0.26
N VAL A 136 -8.97 9.28 -1.50
CA VAL A 136 -9.63 10.14 -2.51
C VAL A 136 -10.92 10.73 -1.96
N ALA A 137 -11.81 9.91 -1.39
CA ALA A 137 -13.08 10.37 -0.81
C ALA A 137 -12.87 11.38 0.34
N ALA A 138 -11.94 11.10 1.25
CA ALA A 138 -11.63 12.01 2.35
C ALA A 138 -11.04 13.33 1.87
N MET A 139 -10.17 13.31 0.85
CA MET A 139 -9.62 14.51 0.25
C MET A 139 -10.70 15.36 -0.43
N VAL A 140 -11.72 14.75 -1.06
CA VAL A 140 -12.87 15.49 -1.64
C VAL A 140 -13.56 16.35 -0.59
N HIS A 141 -13.83 15.80 0.60
CA HIS A 141 -14.43 16.57 1.70
C HIS A 141 -13.54 17.71 2.17
N LEU A 142 -12.21 17.55 2.15
CA LEU A 142 -11.27 18.59 2.56
C LEU A 142 -11.14 19.72 1.54
N VAL A 143 -11.07 19.41 0.25
CA VAL A 143 -10.95 20.41 -0.83
C VAL A 143 -12.28 21.05 -1.22
N GLY A 144 -13.39 20.56 -0.69
CA GLY A 144 -14.73 21.14 -0.88
C GLY A 144 -15.22 21.14 -2.33
N PRO A 145 -16.37 21.77 -2.63
CA PRO A 145 -17.09 21.60 -3.90
C PRO A 145 -16.38 22.10 -5.17
N LEU A 146 -15.32 22.90 -5.02
CA LEU A 146 -14.53 23.47 -6.11
C LEU A 146 -13.23 22.70 -6.36
N GLY A 147 -12.85 21.78 -5.46
CA GLY A 147 -11.63 21.00 -5.60
C GLY A 147 -11.84 19.74 -6.44
N GLN A 148 -10.73 19.19 -6.91
CA GLN A 148 -10.70 17.97 -7.72
C GLN A 148 -9.61 17.02 -7.24
N ILE A 149 -9.95 15.75 -7.09
CA ILE A 149 -9.04 14.72 -6.61
C ILE A 149 -8.85 13.66 -7.69
N THR A 150 -7.61 13.37 -8.04
CA THR A 150 -7.25 12.27 -8.95
C THR A 150 -6.79 11.06 -8.14
N GLY A 151 -7.31 9.87 -8.42
CA GLY A 151 -6.75 8.60 -7.96
C GLY A 151 -5.98 7.94 -9.10
N VAL A 152 -4.92 7.22 -8.79
CA VAL A 152 -4.19 6.39 -9.75
C VAL A 152 -4.00 5.00 -9.15
N ASP A 153 -4.38 3.96 -9.86
CA ASP A 153 -4.05 2.58 -9.48
C ASP A 153 -3.56 1.79 -10.69
N ILE A 154 -2.76 0.76 -10.44
CA ILE A 154 -2.21 -0.11 -11.48
C ILE A 154 -3.10 -1.34 -11.73
N VAL A 155 -4.00 -1.67 -10.80
CA VAL A 155 -4.87 -2.85 -10.88
C VAL A 155 -6.23 -2.42 -11.45
N PRO A 156 -6.63 -2.87 -12.66
CA PRO A 156 -7.90 -2.48 -13.28
C PRO A 156 -9.12 -2.75 -12.40
N GLU A 157 -9.13 -3.85 -11.66
CA GLU A 157 -10.20 -4.21 -10.75
C GLU A 157 -10.29 -3.24 -9.55
N LEU A 158 -9.16 -2.68 -9.10
CA LEU A 158 -9.16 -1.68 -8.03
C LEU A 158 -9.60 -0.31 -8.54
N VAL A 159 -9.30 0.05 -9.80
CA VAL A 159 -9.85 1.24 -10.44
C VAL A 159 -11.38 1.20 -10.41
N ALA A 160 -11.98 0.14 -10.97
CA ALA A 160 -13.44 -0.03 -10.98
C ALA A 160 -14.02 -0.09 -9.56
N PHE A 161 -13.38 -0.84 -8.65
CA PHE A 161 -13.80 -0.93 -7.26
C PHE A 161 -13.79 0.44 -6.55
N SER A 162 -12.77 1.26 -6.80
CA SER A 162 -12.67 2.60 -6.21
C SER A 162 -13.73 3.55 -6.73
N GLU A 163 -14.03 3.52 -8.04
CA GLU A 163 -15.10 4.33 -8.64
C GLU A 163 -16.47 3.99 -8.04
N GLU A 164 -16.77 2.70 -7.89
CA GLU A 164 -18.01 2.24 -7.25
C GLU A 164 -18.11 2.68 -5.77
N ASN A 165 -17.00 2.60 -5.03
CA ASN A 165 -16.98 3.02 -3.62
C ASN A 165 -17.14 4.53 -3.49
N LEU A 166 -16.51 5.32 -4.39
CA LEU A 166 -16.64 6.77 -4.42
C LEU A 166 -18.08 7.19 -4.72
N GLN A 167 -18.73 6.57 -5.70
CA GLN A 167 -20.15 6.85 -5.98
C GLN A 167 -21.06 6.50 -4.81
N ARG A 168 -20.77 5.42 -4.08
CA ARG A 168 -21.53 5.03 -2.88
C ARG A 168 -21.35 6.03 -1.74
N SER A 169 -20.11 6.44 -1.47
CA SER A 169 -19.76 7.28 -0.33
C SER A 169 -20.07 8.76 -0.56
N LEU A 170 -19.77 9.30 -1.75
CA LEU A 170 -19.94 10.73 -2.06
C LEU A 170 -21.27 11.05 -2.74
N GLY A 171 -21.94 10.03 -3.29
CA GLY A 171 -23.02 10.19 -4.25
C GLY A 171 -22.49 10.42 -5.67
N LYS A 172 -23.22 9.92 -6.66
CA LYS A 172 -22.81 9.90 -8.07
C LYS A 172 -22.44 11.28 -8.63
N GLU A 173 -23.25 12.31 -8.35
CA GLU A 173 -22.99 13.66 -8.87
C GLU A 173 -21.67 14.24 -8.37
N VAL A 174 -21.39 14.11 -7.08
CA VAL A 174 -20.13 14.58 -6.47
C VAL A 174 -18.95 13.77 -6.98
N ALA A 175 -19.07 12.44 -6.99
CA ALA A 175 -18.02 11.55 -7.47
C ALA A 175 -17.64 11.88 -8.92
N ASP A 176 -18.61 11.96 -9.84
CA ASP A 176 -18.34 12.21 -11.26
C ASP A 176 -17.76 13.60 -11.52
N LYS A 177 -18.12 14.59 -10.70
CA LYS A 177 -17.67 15.98 -10.86
C LYS A 177 -16.31 16.27 -10.23
N GLN A 178 -16.01 15.64 -9.10
CA GLN A 178 -14.86 15.99 -8.26
C GLN A 178 -13.76 14.95 -8.26
N THR A 179 -14.00 13.75 -8.79
CA THR A 179 -13.01 12.68 -8.81
C THR A 179 -12.72 12.18 -10.22
N LYS A 180 -11.49 11.73 -10.44
CA LYS A 180 -11.08 10.99 -11.63
C LYS A 180 -10.16 9.86 -11.20
N ILE A 181 -10.44 8.62 -11.59
CA ILE A 181 -9.55 7.49 -11.31
C ILE A 181 -8.87 7.07 -12.62
N LEU A 182 -7.54 6.92 -12.57
CA LEU A 182 -6.70 6.60 -13.71
C LEU A 182 -6.10 5.21 -13.55
N LEU A 183 -5.94 4.52 -14.68
CA LEU A 183 -5.23 3.24 -14.75
C LEU A 183 -3.78 3.49 -15.17
N SER A 184 -2.84 3.19 -14.27
CA SER A 184 -1.41 3.19 -14.57
C SER A 184 -0.99 1.91 -15.27
N THR A 185 0.01 2.00 -16.15
CA THR A 185 0.64 0.81 -16.76
C THR A 185 1.88 0.35 -15.99
N GLY A 186 2.32 1.12 -14.99
CA GLY A 186 3.53 0.86 -14.21
C GLY A 186 4.06 2.12 -13.52
N LYS A 187 5.03 1.94 -12.63
CA LYS A 187 5.61 3.05 -11.85
C LYS A 187 6.14 4.21 -12.68
N ASN A 188 6.48 3.99 -13.95
CA ASN A 188 7.01 5.02 -14.87
C ASN A 188 5.94 5.66 -15.77
N ASP A 189 4.71 5.15 -15.75
CA ASP A 189 3.61 5.65 -16.56
C ASP A 189 2.30 5.59 -15.73
N LEU A 190 2.03 6.72 -15.08
CA LEU A 190 0.90 6.91 -14.17
C LEU A 190 -0.37 7.37 -14.89
N ASP A 191 -0.32 7.58 -16.22
CA ASP A 191 -1.37 8.23 -17.02
C ASP A 191 -1.76 9.65 -16.53
N LEU A 192 -0.93 10.25 -15.67
CA LEU A 192 -1.11 11.62 -15.21
C LEU A 192 -0.76 12.61 -16.34
N PRO A 193 -1.55 13.67 -16.56
CA PRO A 193 -1.24 14.67 -17.57
C PRO A 193 0.08 15.37 -17.26
N SER A 194 1.00 15.39 -18.24
CA SER A 194 2.34 15.97 -18.08
C SER A 194 2.35 17.48 -17.80
N ASP A 195 1.27 18.18 -18.13
CA ASP A 195 1.10 19.63 -17.96
C ASP A 195 0.27 19.99 -16.71
N HIS A 196 -0.24 19.01 -15.97
CA HIS A 196 -1.04 19.26 -14.78
C HIS A 196 -0.20 19.13 -13.51
N GLN A 197 -0.35 20.11 -12.62
CA GLN A 197 0.27 20.11 -11.30
C GLN A 197 -0.79 20.16 -10.21
N TYR A 198 -0.44 19.60 -9.04
CA TYR A 198 -1.30 19.44 -7.89
C TYR A 198 -0.78 20.25 -6.70
N ASN A 199 -1.70 20.62 -5.81
CA ASN A 199 -1.36 21.20 -4.50
C ASN A 199 -0.84 20.11 -3.54
N CYS A 200 -1.29 18.88 -3.72
CA CYS A 200 -0.94 17.75 -2.88
C CYS A 200 -0.75 16.48 -3.73
N VAL A 201 0.36 15.78 -3.52
CA VAL A 201 0.63 14.45 -4.10
C VAL A 201 0.83 13.48 -2.93
N HIS A 202 -0.04 12.50 -2.81
CA HIS A 202 0.15 11.37 -1.93
C HIS A 202 0.54 10.15 -2.76
N VAL A 203 1.55 9.42 -2.32
CA VAL A 203 1.92 8.13 -2.89
C VAL A 203 1.74 7.09 -1.79
N GLY A 204 0.67 6.29 -1.87
CA GLY A 204 0.29 5.29 -0.86
C GLY A 204 1.12 4.01 -0.90
N VAL A 205 2.04 3.91 -1.85
CA VAL A 205 2.96 2.80 -2.08
C VAL A 205 4.41 3.25 -1.92
N ALA A 206 5.27 2.35 -1.45
CA ALA A 206 6.67 2.65 -1.22
C ALA A 206 7.48 2.68 -2.52
N VAL A 207 8.43 3.62 -2.58
CA VAL A 207 9.49 3.66 -3.59
C VAL A 207 10.82 3.33 -2.94
N GLU A 208 11.73 2.70 -3.69
CA GLU A 208 12.97 2.18 -3.12
C GLU A 208 14.06 3.25 -3.06
N THR A 209 14.10 4.15 -4.04
CA THR A 209 15.17 5.13 -4.18
C THR A 209 14.70 6.57 -4.02
N LYS A 210 15.60 7.42 -3.53
CA LYS A 210 15.36 8.87 -3.44
C LYS A 210 15.06 9.50 -4.80
N ALA A 211 15.71 9.04 -5.86
CA ALA A 211 15.47 9.54 -7.22
C ALA A 211 14.05 9.20 -7.70
N GLU A 212 13.56 7.99 -7.40
CA GLU A 212 12.16 7.63 -7.69
C GLU A 212 11.17 8.49 -6.91
N ALA A 213 11.47 8.81 -5.65
CA ALA A 213 10.63 9.71 -4.85
C ALA A 213 10.62 11.14 -5.43
N GLU A 214 11.79 11.67 -5.78
CA GLU A 214 11.96 13.04 -6.26
C GLU A 214 11.30 13.29 -7.62
N ARG A 215 11.10 12.25 -8.45
CA ARG A 215 10.35 12.36 -9.70
C ARG A 215 8.95 12.94 -9.51
N PHE A 216 8.26 12.57 -8.43
CA PHE A 216 6.91 13.07 -8.16
C PHE A 216 6.84 14.58 -7.86
N LEU A 217 7.99 15.26 -7.66
CA LEU A 217 8.04 16.72 -7.50
C LEU A 217 7.66 17.48 -8.79
N GLU A 218 7.70 16.82 -9.95
CA GLU A 218 7.26 17.41 -11.23
C GLU A 218 5.76 17.72 -11.22
N TYR A 219 4.97 16.87 -10.55
CA TYR A 219 3.53 17.02 -10.37
C TYR A 219 3.15 18.06 -9.32
N LEU A 220 4.10 18.68 -8.61
CA LEU A 220 3.80 19.69 -7.59
C LEU A 220 3.81 21.11 -8.13
N LYS A 221 2.75 21.86 -7.79
CA LYS A 221 2.77 23.33 -7.83
C LYS A 221 3.79 23.86 -6.82
N PRO A 222 4.35 25.07 -7.02
CA PRO A 222 5.00 25.81 -5.95
C PRO A 222 4.06 25.97 -4.74
N GLY A 223 4.57 25.72 -3.54
CA GLY A 223 3.81 25.62 -2.28
C GLY A 223 3.15 24.25 -2.03
N GLY A 224 3.23 23.32 -3.00
CA GLY A 224 2.64 22.00 -2.89
C GLY A 224 3.45 21.02 -2.03
N VAL A 225 2.79 19.94 -1.61
CA VAL A 225 3.38 18.90 -0.77
C VAL A 225 3.33 17.52 -1.42
N LEU A 226 4.42 16.76 -1.29
CA LEU A 226 4.51 15.33 -1.59
C LEU A 226 4.65 14.56 -0.26
N LEU A 227 3.85 13.51 -0.09
CA LEU A 227 4.00 12.56 1.01
C LEU A 227 4.15 11.15 0.46
N ILE A 228 5.27 10.50 0.77
CA ILE A 228 5.69 9.26 0.11
C ILE A 228 6.52 8.36 1.03
N PRO A 229 6.21 7.05 1.13
CA PRO A 229 7.06 6.08 1.79
C PRO A 229 8.33 5.79 0.96
N LEU A 230 9.50 5.93 1.58
CA LEU A 230 10.80 5.65 1.00
C LEU A 230 11.47 4.47 1.73
N GLY A 231 11.74 3.39 1.01
CA GLY A 231 12.40 2.20 1.54
C GLY A 231 12.14 0.96 0.69
N GLY A 232 12.88 -0.11 0.96
CA GLY A 232 12.77 -1.37 0.22
C GLY A 232 11.44 -2.08 0.41
N ALA A 233 11.08 -2.92 -0.56
CA ALA A 233 9.93 -3.82 -0.43
C ALA A 233 10.13 -4.80 0.73
N GLY A 234 9.09 -4.97 1.56
CA GLY A 234 9.11 -5.93 2.68
C GLY A 234 9.96 -5.52 3.87
N THR A 235 10.52 -4.31 3.89
CA THR A 235 11.24 -3.74 5.03
C THR A 235 10.49 -2.54 5.60
N GLU A 236 10.87 -2.13 6.81
CA GLU A 236 10.46 -0.84 7.35
C GLU A 236 10.89 0.30 6.41
N GLN A 237 10.00 1.24 6.15
CA GLN A 237 10.21 2.40 5.30
C GLN A 237 10.06 3.68 6.12
N LYS A 238 10.56 4.80 5.60
CA LYS A 238 10.33 6.12 6.18
C LYS A 238 9.27 6.86 5.35
N LEU A 239 8.22 7.35 5.99
CA LEU A 239 7.31 8.31 5.37
C LEU A 239 8.00 9.67 5.30
N VAL A 240 8.22 10.15 4.08
CA VAL A 240 8.92 11.42 3.81
C VAL A 240 7.91 12.44 3.30
N LYS A 241 7.95 13.64 3.88
CA LYS A 241 7.22 14.81 3.39
C LYS A 241 8.17 15.73 2.67
N MET A 242 7.83 16.14 1.45
CA MET A 242 8.60 17.10 0.67
C MET A 242 7.71 18.29 0.29
N THR A 243 8.15 19.51 0.59
CA THR A 243 7.42 20.74 0.24
C THR A 243 8.19 21.49 -0.84
N LYS A 244 7.56 21.74 -1.99
CA LYS A 244 8.15 22.55 -3.06
C LYS A 244 7.95 24.02 -2.73
N LEU A 245 9.01 24.75 -2.46
CA LEU A 245 8.95 26.17 -2.10
C LEU A 245 8.73 27.04 -3.34
N ALA A 246 8.39 28.32 -3.11
CA ALA A 246 8.08 29.27 -4.18
C ALA A 246 9.28 29.53 -5.12
N ASP A 247 10.50 29.41 -4.61
CA ASP A 247 11.74 29.56 -5.37
C ASP A 247 12.17 28.28 -6.12
N GLY A 248 11.37 27.21 -6.03
CA GLY A 248 11.64 25.91 -6.64
C GLY A 248 12.53 24.98 -5.81
N THR A 249 13.06 25.43 -4.67
CA THR A 249 13.78 24.54 -3.75
C THR A 249 12.80 23.61 -3.01
N VAL A 250 13.31 22.55 -2.40
CA VAL A 250 12.49 21.51 -1.76
C VAL A 250 12.93 21.31 -0.33
N ASP A 251 12.04 21.59 0.61
CA ASP A 251 12.18 21.20 2.02
C ASP A 251 11.79 19.72 2.18
N LYS A 252 12.57 18.95 2.96
CA LYS A 252 12.40 17.50 3.12
C LYS A 252 12.42 17.13 4.59
N GLN A 253 11.42 16.37 5.01
CA GLN A 253 11.22 15.99 6.40
C GLN A 253 10.88 14.50 6.49
N ASP A 254 11.65 13.77 7.28
CA ASP A 254 11.35 12.40 7.67
C ASP A 254 10.30 12.42 8.79
N ILE A 255 9.14 11.82 8.54
CA ILE A 255 7.97 11.96 9.42
C ILE A 255 7.89 10.81 10.43
N MET A 256 7.75 9.58 9.94
CA MET A 256 7.57 8.40 10.78
C MET A 256 7.92 7.13 10.00
N SER A 257 8.09 6.02 10.72
CA SER A 257 8.24 4.71 10.11
C SER A 257 6.90 4.12 9.67
N VAL A 258 6.89 3.47 8.50
CA VAL A 258 5.69 2.87 7.89
C VAL A 258 6.00 1.52 7.23
N LEU A 259 4.94 0.76 6.95
CA LEU A 259 4.97 -0.48 6.17
C LEU A 259 3.91 -0.38 5.07
N CYS A 260 4.35 0.07 3.89
CA CYS A 260 3.54 0.19 2.69
C CYS A 260 3.96 -0.87 1.66
N GLN A 261 3.03 -1.17 0.77
CA GLN A 261 3.28 -2.06 -0.37
C GLN A 261 4.14 -1.35 -1.40
N PRO A 262 5.01 -2.04 -2.15
CA PRO A 262 5.87 -1.39 -3.13
C PRO A 262 5.08 -0.89 -4.34
N ILE A 263 5.54 0.20 -4.95
CA ILE A 263 5.08 0.59 -6.29
C ILE A 263 5.53 -0.49 -7.30
N LEU A 264 4.67 -0.81 -8.27
CA LEU A 264 4.91 -1.92 -9.20
C LEU A 264 5.37 -1.41 -10.57
N ASP A 265 6.27 -2.16 -11.21
CA ASP A 265 6.75 -1.85 -12.57
C ASP A 265 5.70 -2.09 -13.65
N SER A 266 4.78 -3.03 -13.42
CA SER A 266 3.72 -3.42 -14.35
C SER A 266 2.53 -4.01 -13.61
N VAL A 267 1.38 -4.09 -14.28
CA VAL A 267 0.17 -4.73 -13.75
C VAL A 267 0.53 -6.13 -13.22
N PRO A 268 0.20 -6.42 -11.94
CA PRO A 268 0.51 -7.72 -11.37
C PRO A 268 -0.32 -8.80 -12.06
N VAL A 269 0.36 -9.79 -12.64
CA VAL A 269 -0.31 -10.96 -13.19
C VAL A 269 -0.81 -11.80 -12.01
N GLU A 270 -2.11 -12.07 -11.96
CA GLU A 270 -2.67 -12.96 -10.95
C GLU A 270 -2.01 -14.34 -11.08
N THR A 271 -1.07 -14.63 -10.19
CA THR A 271 -0.59 -15.99 -9.99
C THR A 271 -1.71 -16.76 -9.32
N VAL A 272 -2.51 -17.47 -10.11
CA VAL A 272 -3.43 -18.48 -9.60
C VAL A 272 -2.57 -19.55 -8.91
N TYR A 273 -2.53 -19.50 -7.58
CA TYR A 273 -1.86 -20.50 -6.77
C TYR A 273 -2.66 -21.80 -6.84
N GLU A 274 -2.33 -22.62 -7.84
CA GLU A 274 -2.84 -23.99 -7.94
C GLU A 274 -2.25 -24.80 -6.76
N THR A 275 -3.11 -25.41 -5.95
CA THR A 275 -2.64 -26.29 -4.88
C THR A 275 -1.84 -27.45 -5.47
N ARG A 276 -0.85 -27.99 -4.74
CA ARG A 276 -0.08 -29.16 -5.20
C ARG A 276 -0.99 -30.30 -5.67
N ALA A 277 -2.12 -30.51 -5.00
CA ALA A 277 -3.13 -31.51 -5.36
C ALA A 277 -3.80 -31.21 -6.70
N LYS A 278 -4.30 -29.98 -6.92
CA LYS A 278 -4.90 -29.58 -8.20
C LYS A 278 -3.88 -29.64 -9.34
N LYS A 279 -2.65 -29.22 -9.06
CA LYS A 279 -1.53 -29.27 -10.02
C LYS A 279 -1.16 -30.70 -10.38
N MET A 280 -1.15 -31.61 -9.41
CA MET A 280 -0.97 -33.04 -9.65
C MET A 280 -2.08 -33.59 -10.54
N GLU A 281 -3.34 -33.34 -10.20
CA GLU A 281 -4.50 -33.82 -10.95
C GLU A 281 -4.48 -33.33 -12.41
N ARG A 282 -4.21 -32.04 -12.64
CA ARG A 282 -4.10 -31.46 -13.99
C ARG A 282 -2.99 -32.13 -14.81
N VAL A 283 -1.81 -32.33 -14.22
CA VAL A 283 -0.68 -32.96 -14.92
C VAL A 283 -0.95 -34.44 -15.18
N GLU A 284 -1.57 -35.16 -14.25
CA GLU A 284 -2.01 -36.55 -14.45
C GLU A 284 -3.04 -36.67 -15.59
N GLN A 285 -4.04 -35.79 -15.61
CA GLN A 285 -5.03 -35.73 -16.68
C GLN A 285 -4.37 -35.44 -18.04
N ALA A 286 -3.45 -34.48 -18.10
CA ALA A 286 -2.77 -34.12 -19.34
C ALA A 286 -1.85 -35.25 -19.86
N LEU A 287 -1.14 -35.96 -18.97
CA LEU A 287 -0.37 -37.15 -19.32
C LEU A 287 -1.27 -38.30 -19.80
N ALA A 288 -2.43 -38.50 -19.17
CA ALA A 288 -3.41 -39.50 -19.59
C ALA A 288 -4.00 -39.17 -20.97
N GLN A 289 -4.34 -37.91 -21.23
CA GLN A 289 -4.81 -37.44 -22.53
C GLN A 289 -3.75 -37.65 -23.62
N TRP A 290 -2.49 -37.27 -23.34
CA TRP A 290 -1.39 -37.52 -24.26
C TRP A 290 -1.22 -39.01 -24.57
N ARG A 291 -1.27 -39.87 -23.54
CA ARG A 291 -1.17 -41.32 -23.71
C ARG A 291 -2.31 -41.85 -24.59
N ASN A 292 -3.55 -41.43 -24.33
CA ASN A 292 -4.71 -41.86 -25.09
C ASN A 292 -4.59 -41.42 -26.56
N GLY A 293 -4.14 -40.19 -26.82
CA GLY A 293 -3.88 -39.69 -28.17
C GLY A 293 -2.76 -40.45 -28.89
N PHE A 294 -1.71 -40.85 -28.16
CA PHE A 294 -0.64 -41.69 -28.69
C PHE A 294 -1.17 -43.07 -29.08
N GLU A 295 -1.91 -43.73 -28.18
CA GLU A 295 -2.46 -45.07 -28.42
C GLU A 295 -3.45 -45.08 -29.59
N ALA A 296 -4.29 -44.06 -29.72
CA ALA A 296 -5.19 -43.91 -30.87
C ALA A 296 -4.44 -43.74 -32.20
N LYS A 297 -3.27 -43.10 -32.19
CA LYS A 297 -2.49 -42.82 -33.41
C LYS A 297 -1.61 -44.00 -33.84
N TYR A 298 -1.04 -44.73 -32.89
CA TYR A 298 -0.01 -45.74 -33.16
C TYR A 298 -0.45 -47.17 -32.82
N GLU A 299 -1.68 -47.35 -32.33
CA GLU A 299 -2.29 -48.65 -31.98
C GLU A 299 -1.45 -49.49 -31.00
N ARG A 300 -0.62 -48.81 -30.19
CA ARG A 300 0.22 -49.41 -29.16
C ARG A 300 0.41 -48.46 -27.99
N LYS A 301 0.75 -49.00 -26.82
CA LYS A 301 1.14 -48.20 -25.66
C LYS A 301 2.45 -47.43 -25.92
N PRO A 302 2.58 -46.18 -25.45
CA PRO A 302 3.83 -45.44 -25.54
C PRO A 302 4.90 -46.05 -24.65
N THR A 303 6.13 -46.11 -25.16
CA THR A 303 7.32 -46.47 -24.40
C THR A 303 7.91 -45.24 -23.70
N ARG A 304 8.88 -45.44 -22.81
CA ARG A 304 9.65 -44.34 -22.24
C ARG A 304 10.37 -43.51 -23.31
N TYR A 305 10.80 -44.13 -24.40
CA TYR A 305 11.45 -43.42 -25.51
C TYR A 305 10.46 -42.48 -26.21
N ASP A 306 9.23 -42.94 -26.46
CA ASP A 306 8.18 -42.12 -27.08
C ASP A 306 7.82 -40.91 -26.21
N LEU A 307 7.70 -41.10 -24.89
CA LEU A 307 7.41 -40.03 -23.94
C LEU A 307 8.56 -39.01 -23.87
N MET A 308 9.80 -39.49 -23.78
CA MET A 308 10.97 -38.61 -23.68
C MET A 308 11.31 -37.91 -25.02
N GLY A 309 10.88 -38.49 -26.13
CA GLY A 309 11.02 -37.94 -27.48
C GLY A 309 9.99 -36.87 -27.85
N ASN A 310 8.93 -36.70 -27.06
CA ASN A 310 7.94 -35.65 -27.24
C ASN A 310 8.16 -34.52 -26.22
N ALA A 311 8.34 -33.28 -26.69
CA ALA A 311 8.71 -32.15 -25.84
C ALA A 311 7.66 -31.85 -24.76
N ASP A 312 6.38 -31.87 -25.12
CA ASP A 312 5.27 -31.58 -24.20
C ASP A 312 5.10 -32.70 -23.17
N ALA A 313 5.10 -33.96 -23.61
CA ALA A 313 4.98 -35.12 -22.73
C ALA A 313 6.16 -35.23 -21.74
N LYS A 314 7.38 -34.94 -22.21
CA LYS A 314 8.57 -34.86 -21.38
C LYS A 314 8.43 -33.77 -20.31
N LYS A 315 7.97 -32.57 -20.69
CA LYS A 315 7.76 -31.47 -19.74
C LYS A 315 6.72 -31.82 -18.68
N MET A 316 5.57 -32.36 -19.10
CA MET A 316 4.51 -32.81 -18.18
C MET A 316 5.00 -33.92 -17.25
N PHE A 317 5.79 -34.88 -17.74
CA PHE A 317 6.34 -35.96 -16.92
C PHE A 317 7.38 -35.46 -15.89
N GLN A 318 8.22 -34.49 -16.26
CA GLN A 318 9.15 -33.87 -15.32
C GLN A 318 8.41 -33.08 -14.24
N GLU A 319 7.36 -32.35 -14.62
CA GLU A 319 6.49 -31.64 -13.68
C GLU A 319 5.81 -32.62 -12.72
N PHE A 320 5.25 -33.72 -13.23
CA PHE A 320 4.66 -34.80 -12.44
C PHE A 320 5.65 -35.39 -11.42
N ALA A 321 6.87 -35.71 -11.88
CA ALA A 321 7.90 -36.28 -11.03
C ALA A 321 8.36 -35.31 -9.92
N ALA A 322 8.45 -34.01 -10.23
CA ALA A 322 8.78 -32.98 -9.25
C ALA A 322 7.67 -32.83 -8.20
N LEU A 323 6.40 -32.90 -8.60
CA LEU A 323 5.25 -32.79 -7.71
C LEU A 323 5.06 -33.99 -6.78
N ARG A 324 5.76 -35.11 -6.99
CA ARG A 324 5.74 -36.29 -6.10
C ARG A 324 6.81 -36.26 -5.01
N LYS A 325 7.83 -35.41 -5.13
CA LYS A 325 8.85 -35.19 -4.08
C LYS A 325 8.32 -34.30 -2.96
#